data_AF-A0A842RGD6-F1
#
_entry.id   AF-A0A842RGD6-F1
#
_cell.length_a   1.000
_cell.length_b   1.000
_cell.length_c   1.000
_cell.angle_alpha   90.00
_cell.angle_beta   90.00
_cell.angle_gamma   90.00
#
_symmetry.space_group_name_H-M   'P 1'
#
loop_
_entity.id
_entity.type
_entity.pdbx_description
1 polymer ?
#
loop_
_entity_poly.entity_id
_entity_poly.type
_entity_poly.pdbx_seq_one_letter_code
_entity_poly.pdbx_strand_id
1 'polypeptide(L)'
;MSPKISREDTLEMIKDSTKYDHLLRVGKIMKCLAHILGQDEDEWELVGLLHDLDFDLTVTDCSHHGLVATQLLETLLPEQALNAIRSHDYRTGVPATSLLTKVLISADALDVFIGLLHEQGVVLQVSTLLTELDNW
;
A
#
# COMPACT_ATOMS: atom_id res chain seq x y z
N MET A 1 -2.45 16.47 10.96
CA MET A 1 -3.71 16.02 11.59
C MET A 1 -3.68 14.51 11.63
N SER A 2 -4.28 13.88 12.63
CA SER A 2 -4.35 12.42 12.72
C SER A 2 -5.52 11.86 11.91
N PRO A 3 -5.48 10.58 11.49
CA PRO A 3 -6.62 9.91 10.87
C PRO A 3 -7.89 9.99 11.73
N LYS A 4 -9.05 10.11 11.09
CA LYS A 4 -10.39 10.15 11.72
C LYS A 4 -11.19 8.86 11.52
N ILE A 5 -10.54 7.80 11.05
CA ILE A 5 -11.11 6.48 10.83
C ILE A 5 -10.41 5.46 11.73
N SER A 6 -11.17 4.52 12.29
CA SER A 6 -10.58 3.43 13.06
C SER A 6 -10.11 2.30 12.15
N ARG A 7 -9.24 1.44 12.67
CA ARG A 7 -8.84 0.21 11.98
C ARG A 7 -10.04 -0.71 11.68
N GLU A 8 -11.00 -0.78 12.59
CA GLU A 8 -12.20 -1.60 12.42
C GLU A 8 -13.06 -1.09 11.26
N ASP A 9 -13.33 0.22 11.22
CA ASP A 9 -14.08 0.85 10.13
C ASP A 9 -13.34 0.67 8.79
N THR A 10 -12.01 0.74 8.82
CA THR A 10 -11.16 0.50 7.63
C THR A 10 -11.32 -0.92 7.11
N LEU A 11 -11.30 -1.92 7.98
CA LEU A 11 -11.52 -3.31 7.59
C LEU A 11 -12.92 -3.53 7.00
N GLU A 12 -13.93 -2.89 7.60
CA GLU A 12 -15.30 -2.93 7.11
C GLU A 12 -15.41 -2.29 5.71
N MET A 13 -14.68 -1.20 5.43
CA MET A 13 -14.67 -0.55 4.12
C MET A 13 -14.09 -1.44 3.01
N ILE A 14 -13.08 -2.26 3.32
CA ILE A 14 -12.38 -3.08 2.31
C ILE A 14 -12.91 -4.51 2.20
N LYS A 15 -13.82 -4.94 3.09
CA LYS A 15 -14.23 -6.34 3.26
C LYS A 15 -14.72 -7.03 1.98
N ASP A 16 -15.33 -6.27 1.08
CA ASP A 16 -15.93 -6.79 -0.17
C ASP A 16 -15.02 -6.52 -1.39
N SER A 17 -13.83 -5.97 -1.19
CA SER A 17 -12.89 -5.70 -2.27
C SER A 17 -12.34 -7.00 -2.87
N THR A 18 -12.21 -7.04 -4.19
CA THR A 18 -11.50 -8.15 -4.86
C THR A 18 -10.01 -8.22 -4.51
N LYS A 19 -9.48 -7.15 -3.90
CA LYS A 19 -8.10 -7.01 -3.44
C LYS A 19 -7.93 -7.19 -1.93
N TYR A 20 -8.96 -7.63 -1.20
CA TYR A 20 -8.95 -7.69 0.27
C TYR A 20 -7.67 -8.28 0.87
N ASP A 21 -7.25 -9.46 0.39
CA ASP A 21 -6.04 -10.12 0.89
C ASP A 21 -4.75 -9.34 0.60
N HIS A 22 -4.67 -8.68 -0.55
CA HIS A 22 -3.56 -7.80 -0.91
C HIS A 22 -3.52 -6.58 0.00
N LEU A 23 -4.65 -5.89 0.17
CA LEU A 23 -4.80 -4.74 1.07
C LEU A 23 -4.37 -5.09 2.50
N LEU A 24 -4.81 -6.24 3.03
CA LEU A 24 -4.41 -6.73 4.34
C LEU A 24 -2.90 -6.96 4.47
N ARG A 25 -2.26 -7.54 3.46
CA ARG A 25 -0.82 -7.81 3.48
C ARG A 25 0.00 -6.54 3.34
N VAL A 26 -0.37 -5.63 2.44
CA VAL A 26 0.28 -4.32 2.29
C VAL A 26 0.14 -3.51 3.58
N GLY A 27 -1.05 -3.47 4.20
CA GLY A 27 -1.25 -2.85 5.51
C GLY A 27 -0.31 -3.39 6.59
N LYS A 28 -0.14 -4.72 6.67
CA LYS A 28 0.80 -5.35 7.62
C LYS A 28 2.27 -5.04 7.31
N ILE A 29 2.66 -5.04 6.04
CA ILE A 29 4.01 -4.67 5.61
C ILE A 29 4.29 -3.22 6.01
N MET A 30 3.36 -2.31 5.71
CA MET A 30 3.46 -0.89 6.05
C MET A 30 3.58 -0.68 7.56
N LYS A 31 2.77 -1.36 8.38
CA LYS A 31 2.86 -1.31 9.84
C LYS A 31 4.24 -1.74 10.35
N CYS A 32 4.75 -2.87 9.84
CA CYS A 32 6.06 -3.41 10.21
C CYS A 32 7.19 -2.44 9.84
N LEU A 33 7.16 -1.88 8.63
CA LEU A 33 8.16 -0.92 8.17
C LEU A 33 8.10 0.39 8.95
N ALA A 34 6.90 0.85 9.31
CA ALA A 34 6.73 2.05 10.14
C ALA A 34 7.43 1.89 11.49
N HIS A 35 7.25 0.73 12.15
CA HIS A 35 7.94 0.40 13.40
C HIS A 35 9.46 0.49 13.25
N ILE A 36 10.01 -0.14 12.21
CA ILE A 36 11.47 -0.17 11.93
C ILE A 36 12.00 1.24 11.63
N LEU A 37 11.22 2.06 10.93
CA LEU A 37 11.60 3.41 10.48
C LEU A 37 11.26 4.51 11.49
N GLY A 38 10.74 4.16 12.69
CA GLY A 38 10.35 5.11 13.73
C GLY A 38 9.22 6.05 13.31
N GLN A 39 8.25 5.54 12.55
CA GLN A 39 7.08 6.27 12.05
C GLN A 39 5.80 5.83 12.78
N ASP A 40 4.68 6.51 12.50
CA ASP A 40 3.38 6.15 13.07
C ASP A 40 2.85 4.85 12.43
N GLU A 41 2.85 3.78 13.22
CA GLU A 41 2.44 2.44 12.79
C GLU A 41 0.98 2.38 12.33
N ASP A 42 0.08 3.10 13.01
CA ASP A 42 -1.35 3.05 12.72
C ASP A 42 -1.66 3.84 11.46
N GLU A 43 -1.05 5.02 11.26
CA GLU A 43 -1.20 5.77 10.02
C GLU A 43 -0.70 4.97 8.81
N TRP A 44 0.46 4.32 8.93
CA TRP A 44 1.03 3.55 7.84
C TRP A 44 0.22 2.29 7.53
N GLU A 45 -0.30 1.60 8.55
CA GLU A 45 -1.21 0.46 8.35
C GLU A 45 -2.46 0.91 7.57
N LEU A 46 -3.08 2.03 7.98
CA LEU A 46 -4.26 2.58 7.31
C LEU A 46 -3.99 2.93 5.84
N VAL A 47 -2.85 3.57 5.55
CA VAL A 47 -2.45 3.88 4.16
C VAL A 47 -2.33 2.61 3.33
N GLY A 48 -1.68 1.56 3.85
CA GLY A 48 -1.56 0.29 3.14
C GLY A 48 -2.90 -0.43 2.92
N LEU A 49 -3.79 -0.40 3.91
CA LEU A 49 -5.13 -1.01 3.81
C LEU A 49 -6.02 -0.31 2.77
N LEU A 50 -5.85 0.98 2.55
CA LEU A 50 -6.78 1.81 1.78
C LEU A 50 -6.27 2.24 0.41
N HIS A 51 -5.00 1.97 0.07
CA HIS A 51 -4.39 2.50 -1.15
C HIS A 51 -5.12 2.10 -2.45
N ASP A 52 -5.61 0.86 -2.48
CA ASP A 52 -6.28 0.22 -3.61
C ASP A 52 -7.81 0.16 -3.46
N LEU A 53 -8.39 0.97 -2.54
CA LEU A 53 -9.82 0.97 -2.25
C LEU A 53 -10.70 1.18 -3.50
N ASP A 54 -10.17 1.88 -4.51
CA ASP A 54 -10.86 2.17 -5.76
C ASP A 54 -10.59 1.17 -6.89
N PHE A 55 -9.84 0.08 -6.64
CA PHE A 55 -9.44 -0.87 -7.68
C PHE A 55 -10.66 -1.40 -8.45
N ASP A 56 -11.68 -1.87 -7.74
CA ASP A 56 -12.89 -2.45 -8.36
C ASP A 56 -13.69 -1.44 -9.20
N LEU A 57 -13.57 -0.15 -8.88
CA LEU A 57 -14.22 0.95 -9.59
C LEU A 57 -13.42 1.42 -10.82
N THR A 58 -12.11 1.19 -10.81
CA THR A 58 -11.17 1.73 -11.80
C THR A 58 -10.52 0.66 -12.68
N VAL A 59 -10.81 -0.62 -12.48
CA VAL A 59 -10.22 -1.74 -13.24
C VAL A 59 -10.43 -1.63 -14.77
N THR A 60 -11.48 -0.95 -15.22
CA THR A 60 -11.75 -0.72 -16.66
C THR A 60 -11.11 0.54 -17.23
N ASP A 61 -10.75 1.50 -16.37
CA ASP A 61 -9.99 2.70 -16.72
C ASP A 61 -9.09 3.07 -15.55
N CYS A 62 -7.90 2.47 -15.57
CA CYS A 62 -7.02 2.61 -14.43
C CYS A 62 -6.56 4.07 -14.26
N SER A 63 -6.65 4.97 -15.25
CA SER A 63 -6.08 6.33 -15.18
C SER A 63 -6.55 7.16 -13.97
N HIS A 64 -7.65 6.75 -13.35
CA HIS A 64 -8.23 7.36 -12.14
C HIS A 64 -7.88 6.64 -10.83
N HIS A 65 -7.17 5.51 -10.89
CA HIS A 65 -6.73 4.71 -9.75
C HIS A 65 -5.82 5.50 -8.81
N GLY A 66 -6.06 5.36 -7.51
CA GLY A 66 -5.48 6.19 -6.46
C GLY A 66 -6.17 7.56 -6.33
N LEU A 67 -6.65 8.18 -7.42
CA LEU A 67 -7.39 9.45 -7.34
C LEU A 67 -8.79 9.26 -6.77
N VAL A 68 -9.53 8.24 -7.23
CA VAL A 68 -10.87 7.92 -6.72
C VAL A 68 -10.79 7.52 -5.25
N ALA A 69 -9.81 6.71 -4.86
CA ALA A 69 -9.57 6.35 -3.46
C ALA A 69 -9.36 7.61 -2.61
N THR A 70 -8.56 8.58 -3.06
CA THR A 70 -8.38 9.82 -2.28
C THR A 70 -9.64 10.67 -2.13
N GLN A 71 -10.53 10.68 -3.13
CA GLN A 71 -11.82 11.37 -3.01
C GLN A 71 -12.71 10.74 -1.95
N LEU A 72 -12.74 9.41 -1.87
CA LEU A 72 -13.50 8.66 -0.86
C LEU A 72 -12.96 8.89 0.57
N LEU A 73 -11.68 9.22 0.69
CA LEU A 73 -10.94 9.27 1.94
C LEU A 73 -10.62 10.69 2.43
N GLU A 74 -10.96 11.73 1.67
CA GLU A 74 -10.50 13.11 1.90
C GLU A 74 -10.85 13.65 3.30
N THR A 75 -11.97 13.21 3.88
CA THR A 75 -12.43 13.65 5.21
C THR A 75 -11.94 12.75 6.34
N LEU A 76 -11.38 11.58 6.00
CA LEU A 76 -11.02 10.50 6.90
C LEU A 76 -9.51 10.42 7.16
N LEU A 77 -8.70 10.79 6.16
CA LEU A 77 -7.24 10.71 6.23
C LEU A 77 -6.57 12.09 6.14
N PRO A 78 -5.37 12.25 6.74
CA PRO A 78 -4.59 13.47 6.56
C PRO A 78 -4.00 13.57 5.14
N GLU A 79 -3.68 14.79 4.72
CA GLU A 79 -3.18 15.05 3.35
C GLU A 79 -1.92 14.24 3.00
N GLN A 80 -1.04 13.96 3.96
CA GLN A 80 0.16 13.15 3.69
C GLN A 80 -0.18 11.69 3.32
N ALA A 81 -1.21 11.11 3.95
CA ALA A 81 -1.73 9.79 3.63
C ALA A 81 -2.45 9.80 2.28
N LEU A 82 -3.28 10.82 2.01
CA LEU A 82 -3.93 10.98 0.71
C LEU A 82 -2.90 11.19 -0.41
N ASN A 83 -1.81 11.92 -0.16
CA ASN A 83 -0.75 12.09 -1.13
C ASN A 83 -0.01 10.76 -1.40
N ALA A 84 0.23 9.95 -0.37
CA ALA A 84 0.78 8.61 -0.54
C ALA A 84 -0.12 7.77 -1.45
N ILE A 85 -1.43 7.71 -1.16
CA ILE A 85 -2.40 6.96 -1.96
C ILE A 85 -2.43 7.46 -3.40
N ARG A 86 -2.64 8.75 -3.69
CA ARG A 86 -2.69 9.18 -5.11
C ARG A 86 -1.35 9.02 -5.86
N SER A 87 -0.22 9.04 -5.17
CA SER A 87 1.10 8.93 -5.81
C SER A 87 1.59 7.49 -5.99
N HIS A 88 0.88 6.50 -5.43
CA HIS A 88 1.32 5.11 -5.51
C HIS A 88 1.29 4.61 -6.96
N ASP A 89 0.31 5.07 -7.73
CA ASP A 89 0.22 4.77 -9.15
C ASP A 89 0.83 5.88 -10.01
N TYR A 90 1.80 5.52 -10.85
CA TYR A 90 2.53 6.46 -11.71
C TYR A 90 1.64 7.21 -12.71
N ARG A 91 0.47 6.66 -13.06
CA ARG A 91 -0.43 7.17 -14.10
C ARG A 91 -1.17 8.43 -13.64
N THR A 92 -1.22 8.69 -12.33
CA THR A 92 -1.78 9.93 -11.78
C THR A 92 -0.89 11.15 -12.05
N GLY A 93 0.39 10.93 -12.38
CA GLY A 93 1.38 12.00 -12.56
C GLY A 93 1.78 12.69 -11.25
N VAL A 94 1.27 12.24 -10.09
CA VAL A 94 1.62 12.81 -8.79
C VAL A 94 2.97 12.23 -8.33
N PRO A 95 3.98 13.06 -8.05
CA PRO A 95 5.30 12.55 -7.71
C PRO A 95 5.37 11.98 -6.28
N ALA A 96 5.93 10.78 -6.14
CA ALA A 96 6.22 10.14 -4.87
C ALA A 96 7.50 10.73 -4.23
N THR A 97 7.32 11.77 -3.41
CA THR A 97 8.45 12.56 -2.86
C THR A 97 8.83 12.21 -1.42
N SER A 98 7.88 11.74 -0.60
CA SER A 98 8.10 11.47 0.82
C SER A 98 8.58 10.04 1.09
N LEU A 99 9.02 9.78 2.32
CA LEU A 99 9.34 8.41 2.75
C LEU A 99 8.11 7.51 2.67
N LEU A 100 6.97 7.97 3.21
CA LEU A 100 5.70 7.24 3.18
C LEU A 100 5.29 6.84 1.75
N THR A 101 5.36 7.78 0.79
CA THR A 101 4.97 7.50 -0.60
C THR A 101 5.87 6.43 -1.24
N LYS A 102 7.18 6.52 -1.00
CA LYS A 102 8.16 5.57 -1.56
C LYS A 102 8.03 4.18 -0.95
N VAL A 103 7.75 4.12 0.36
CA VAL A 103 7.57 2.85 1.05
C VAL A 103 6.25 2.19 0.65
N LEU A 104 5.15 2.94 0.49
CA LEU A 104 3.90 2.39 -0.02
C LEU A 104 4.09 1.71 -1.39
N ILE A 105 4.70 2.41 -2.35
CA ILE A 105 4.99 1.84 -3.69
C ILE A 105 5.83 0.57 -3.58
N SER A 106 6.83 0.57 -2.71
CA SER A 106 7.72 -0.58 -2.52
C SER A 106 6.99 -1.75 -1.85
N ALA A 107 6.12 -1.49 -0.88
CA ALA A 107 5.34 -2.49 -0.15
C ALA A 107 4.28 -3.14 -1.05
N ASP A 108 3.60 -2.35 -1.88
CA ASP A 108 2.66 -2.83 -2.90
C ASP A 108 3.38 -3.77 -3.89
N ALA A 109 4.46 -3.29 -4.52
CA ALA A 109 5.26 -4.11 -5.44
C ALA A 109 5.83 -5.38 -4.79
N LEU A 110 6.23 -5.31 -3.52
CA LEU A 110 6.73 -6.45 -2.75
C LEU A 110 5.66 -7.51 -2.55
N ASP A 111 4.42 -7.13 -2.20
CA ASP A 111 3.32 -8.10 -2.04
C ASP A 111 3.02 -8.82 -3.35
N VAL A 112 2.95 -8.08 -4.46
CA VAL A 112 2.76 -8.65 -5.80
C VAL A 112 3.87 -9.63 -6.14
N PHE A 113 5.14 -9.24 -5.91
CA PHE A 113 6.28 -10.10 -6.19
C PHE A 113 6.28 -11.38 -5.35
N ILE A 114 5.99 -11.29 -4.04
CA ILE A 114 5.87 -12.47 -3.17
C ILE A 114 4.73 -13.38 -3.64
N GLY A 115 3.59 -12.81 -4.03
CA GLY A 115 2.47 -13.56 -4.60
C GLY A 115 2.86 -14.35 -5.83
N LEU A 116 3.56 -13.72 -6.79
CA LEU A 116 4.06 -14.38 -8.00
C LEU A 116 4.99 -15.55 -7.68
N LEU A 117 5.91 -15.39 -6.72
CA LEU A 117 6.82 -16.48 -6.33
C LEU A 117 6.06 -17.65 -5.70
N HIS A 118 5.07 -17.36 -4.86
CA HIS A 118 4.26 -18.38 -4.21
C HIS A 118 3.46 -19.21 -5.22
N GLU A 119 2.90 -18.56 -6.26
CA GLU A 119 2.22 -19.26 -7.37
C GLU A 119 3.15 -20.22 -8.13
N GLN A 120 4.44 -19.90 -8.21
CA GLN A 120 5.46 -20.75 -8.83
C GLN A 120 6.03 -21.82 -7.87
N GLY A 121 5.53 -21.89 -6.62
CA GLY A 121 6.05 -22.80 -5.60
C GLY A 121 7.47 -22.44 -5.14
N VAL A 122 7.90 -21.20 -5.34
CA VAL A 122 9.24 -20.72 -4.99
C VAL A 122 9.21 -20.14 -3.58
N VAL A 123 10.13 -20.60 -2.73
CA VAL A 123 10.40 -20.01 -1.43
C VAL A 123 11.61 -19.10 -1.56
N LEU A 124 11.42 -17.79 -1.38
CA LEU A 124 12.51 -16.81 -1.37
C LEU A 124 12.99 -16.56 0.05
N GLN A 125 14.26 -16.88 0.31
CA GLN A 125 14.96 -16.42 1.50
C GLN A 125 15.68 -15.12 1.19
N VAL A 126 15.33 -14.05 1.90
CA VAL A 126 15.94 -12.72 1.70
C VAL A 126 17.46 -12.77 1.86
N SER A 127 17.97 -13.57 2.80
CA SER A 127 19.42 -13.78 2.99
C SER A 127 20.12 -14.36 1.75
N THR A 128 19.44 -15.25 1.03
CA THR A 128 19.98 -15.83 -0.20
C THR A 128 20.04 -14.77 -1.29
N LEU A 129 18.98 -13.98 -1.45
CA LEU A 129 18.97 -12.88 -2.42
C LEU A 129 20.04 -11.83 -2.13
N LEU A 130 20.22 -11.45 -0.85
CA LEU A 130 21.27 -10.51 -0.44
C LEU A 130 22.67 -11.03 -0.81
N THR A 131 22.93 -12.32 -0.55
CA THR A 131 24.22 -12.93 -0.91
C THR A 131 24.47 -12.87 -2.41
N GLU A 132 23.46 -13.14 -3.24
CA GLU A 132 23.61 -13.06 -4.71
C GLU A 132 23.86 -11.62 -5.18
N LEU A 133 23.17 -10.63 -4.59
CA LEU A 133 23.33 -9.22 -4.94
C LEU A 133 24.68 -8.64 -4.50
N ASP A 134 25.21 -9.07 -3.36
CA ASP A 134 26.53 -8.63 -2.87
C ASP A 134 27.69 -9.20 -3.71
N ASN A 135 27.44 -10.24 -4.50
CA ASN A 135 28.41 -10.88 -5.39
C ASN A 135 28.36 -10.35 -6.84
N TRP A 136 27.59 -9.30 -7.11
CA TRP A 136 27.54 -8.57 -8.39
C TRP A 136 28.54 -7.40 -8.43
#